data_AF-A0A7C3WNJ4-F1
#
_entry.id   AF-A0A7C3WNJ4-F1
#
_cell.length_a   1.000
_cell.length_b   1.000
_cell.length_c   1.000
_cell.angle_alpha   90.00
_cell.angle_beta   90.00
_cell.angle_gamma   90.00
#
_symmetry.space_group_name_H-M   'P 1'
#
loop_
_entity.id
_entity.type
_entity.pdbx_description
1 polymer ?
#
loop_
_entity_poly.entity_id
_entity_poly.type
_entity_poly.pdbx_seq_one_letter_code
_entity_poly.pdbx_strand_id
1 'polypeptide(L)' 'LAEGRIHWVTVTSSSIARSLVEMFGQNLRKTQLASISPLTSAVLRELGYPPAVEAKQYTLPGLIEAILEAIRT' A
#
# COMPACT_ATOMS: atom_id res chain seq x y z
N LEU A 1 4.61 -3.53 12.72
CA LEU A 1 4.34 -4.68 11.82
C LEU A 1 4.52 -6.02 12.53
N ALA A 2 5.60 -6.22 13.28
CA ALA A 2 5.90 -7.51 13.92
C ALA A 2 4.79 -8.04 14.84
N GLU A 3 4.14 -7.15 15.60
CA GLU A 3 3.02 -7.45 16.51
C GLU A 3 1.64 -7.55 15.82
N GLY A 4 1.56 -7.36 14.50
CA GLY A 4 0.29 -7.49 13.76
C GLY A 4 -0.77 -6.40 14.00
N ARG A 5 -0.50 -5.38 14.81
CA ARG A 5 -1.47 -4.30 15.14
C ARG A 5 -1.75 -3.29 14.02
N ILE A 6 -0.92 -3.29 12.97
CA ILE A 6 -1.09 -2.42 11.80
C ILE A 6 -1.62 -3.29 10.68
N HIS A 7 -2.85 -3.04 10.24
CA HIS A 7 -3.48 -3.84 9.20
C HIS A 7 -3.23 -3.27 7.80
N TRP A 8 -3.17 -1.95 7.70
CA TRP A 8 -3.04 -1.22 6.43
C TRP A 8 -1.85 -0.26 6.45
N VAL A 9 -1.16 -0.18 5.33
CA VAL A 9 -0.11 0.81 5.06
C VAL A 9 -0.44 1.53 3.76
N THR A 10 -0.54 2.85 3.83
CA THR A 10 -0.75 3.70 2.66
C THR A 10 0.57 4.05 2.00
N VAL A 11 0.61 3.98 0.67
CA VAL A 11 1.79 4.26 -0.14
C VAL A 11 1.42 5.34 -1.15
N THR A 12 1.88 6.56 -0.88
CA THR A 12 1.46 7.78 -1.60
C THR A 12 2.46 8.24 -2.66
N SER A 13 3.59 7.54 -2.81
CA SER A 13 4.55 7.79 -3.88
C SER A 13 5.46 6.59 -4.11
N SER A 14 6.11 6.57 -5.28
CA SER A 14 7.16 5.61 -5.60
C SER A 14 8.38 5.69 -4.68
N SER A 15 8.73 6.88 -4.17
CA SER A 15 9.84 7.04 -3.22
C SER A 15 9.52 6.42 -1.87
N ILE A 16 8.28 6.60 -1.39
CA ILE A 16 7.78 5.93 -0.19
C ILE A 16 7.75 4.42 -0.39
N ALA A 17 7.31 3.92 -1.56
CA ALA A 17 7.31 2.49 -1.86
C ALA A 17 8.70 1.86 -1.70
N ARG A 18 9.74 2.49 -2.28
CA ARG A 18 11.14 2.01 -2.18
C ARG A 18 11.65 2.05 -0.74
N SER A 19 11.49 3.17 -0.05
CA SER A 19 11.95 3.35 1.33
C SER A 19 11.25 2.39 2.30
N LEU A 20 9.95 2.19 2.14
CA LEU A 20 9.16 1.26 2.96
C LEU A 20 9.64 -0.19 2.80
N VAL A 21 9.89 -0.63 1.57
CA VAL A 21 10.39 -1.99 1.30
C VAL A 21 11.80 -2.16 1.85
N GLU A 22 12.67 -1.16 1.72
CA GLU A 22 14.03 -1.18 2.27
C GLU A 22 14.03 -1.27 3.80
N MET A 23 13.20 -0.47 4.47
CA MET A 23 13.16 -0.42 5.94
C MET A 23 12.51 -1.64 6.57
N PHE A 24 11.42 -2.14 5.99
CA PHE A 24 10.58 -3.16 6.64
C PHE A 24 10.70 -4.55 6.02
N GLY A 25 11.13 -4.66 4.76
CA GLY A 25 11.30 -5.92 4.05
C GLY A 25 10.13 -6.88 4.25
N GLN A 26 10.44 -8.11 4.66
CA GLN A 26 9.43 -9.16 4.82
C GLN A 26 8.35 -8.86 5.87
N ASN A 27 8.62 -7.99 6.84
CA ASN A 27 7.59 -7.60 7.82
C ASN A 27 6.44 -6.84 7.16
N LEU A 28 6.66 -6.23 6.00
CA LEU A 28 5.62 -5.52 5.26
C LEU A 28 4.53 -6.46 4.75
N ARG A 29 4.85 -7.74 4.51
CA ARG A 29 3.87 -8.77 4.11
C ARG A 29 2.84 -9.10 5.18
N LYS A 30 3.05 -8.64 6.42
CA LYS A 30 2.08 -8.76 7.53
C LYS A 30 0.98 -7.71 7.46
N THR A 31 1.01 -6.82 6.46
CA THR A 31 0.06 -5.73 6.29
C THR A 31 -0.45 -5.69 4.86
N GLN A 32 -1.63 -5.12 4.69
CA GLN A 32 -2.19 -4.81 3.39
C GLN A 32 -1.69 -3.45 2.92
N LEU A 33 -1.25 -3.38 1.66
CA LEU A 33 -0.76 -2.13 1.07
C LEU A 33 -1.87 -1.48 0.24
N ALA A 34 -2.06 -0.19 0.44
CA ALA A 34 -2.95 0.63 -0.37
C ALA A 34 -2.14 1.68 -1.12
N SER A 35 -2.19 1.69 -2.45
CA SER A 35 -1.44 2.63 -3.28
C SER A 35 -2.32 3.77 -3.80
N ILE A 36 -1.76 4.98 -3.85
CA ILE A 36 -2.51 6.18 -4.29
C ILE A 36 -2.70 6.26 -5.81
N SER A 37 -1.91 5.54 -6.61
CA SER A 37 -1.91 5.67 -8.07
C SER A 37 -1.28 4.47 -8.78
N PRO A 38 -1.59 4.27 -10.08
CA PRO A 38 -1.01 3.21 -10.90
C PRO A 38 0.52 3.20 -10.92
N LEU A 39 1.14 4.39 -10.95
CA LEU A 39 2.60 4.52 -10.93
C LEU A 39 3.21 3.99 -9.63
N THR A 40 2.56 4.28 -8.50
CA THR A 40 2.99 3.78 -7.19
C THR A 40 2.82 2.26 -7.10
N SER A 41 1.69 1.75 -7.61
CA SER A 41 1.43 0.32 -7.68
C SER A 41 2.41 -0.44 -8.55
N ALA A 42 2.82 0.13 -9.69
CA ALA A 42 3.83 -0.47 -10.57
C ALA A 42 5.15 -0.67 -9.83
N VAL A 43 5.64 0.35 -9.11
CA VAL A 43 6.87 0.24 -8.31
C VAL A 43 6.73 -0.79 -7.19
N LEU A 44 5.59 -0.82 -6.50
CA LEU A 44 5.31 -1.85 -5.49
C LEU A 44 5.34 -3.27 -6.07
N ARG A 45 4.79 -3.48 -7.28
CA ARG A 45 4.84 -4.76 -8.00
C ARG A 45 6.28 -5.13 -8.41
N GLU A 46 7.04 -4.19 -8.95
CA GLU A 46 8.46 -4.38 -9.30
C GLU A 46 9.30 -4.80 -8.09
N LEU A 47 8.99 -4.25 -6.91
CA LEU A 47 9.66 -4.59 -5.66
C LEU A 47 9.17 -5.92 -5.03
N GLY A 48 8.17 -6.59 -5.63
CA GLY A 48 7.62 -7.86 -5.12
C GLY A 48 6.59 -7.71 -3.99
N TYR A 49 6.01 -6.53 -3.82
CA TYR A 49 5.00 -6.19 -2.81
C TYR A 49 3.75 -5.58 -3.47
N PRO A 50 2.99 -6.33 -4.28
CA PRO A 50 1.81 -5.79 -4.96
C PRO A 50 0.80 -5.20 -3.95
N PRO A 51 0.19 -4.05 -4.25
CA PRO A 51 -0.83 -3.49 -3.37
C PRO A 51 -2.08 -4.37 -3.35
N ALA A 52 -2.73 -4.44 -2.19
CA ALA A 52 -4.03 -5.10 -2.03
C ALA A 52 -5.12 -4.27 -2.72
N VAL A 53 -5.02 -2.94 -2.65
CA VAL A 53 -5.88 -2.01 -3.39
C VAL A 53 -5.13 -0.82 -3.95
N GLU A 54 -5.65 -0.31 -5.06
CA GLU A 54 -5.18 0.91 -5.72
C GLU A 54 -6.33 1.93 -5.75
N ALA A 55 -6.03 3.18 -5.40
CA ALA A 55 -7.00 4.25 -5.42
C ALA A 55 -7.44 4.58 -6.86
N LYS A 56 -8.77 4.60 -7.11
CA LYS A 56 -9.35 5.02 -8.39
C LYS A 56 -9.17 6.52 -8.65
N GLN A 57 -9.16 7.33 -7.58
CA GLN A 57 -8.86 8.75 -7.61
C GLN A 57 -7.56 9.00 -6.86
N TYR A 58 -6.62 9.72 -7.46
CA TYR A 58 -5.26 9.90 -6.93
C TYR A 58 -5.19 11.00 -5.88
N THR A 59 -6.04 10.88 -4.86
CA THR A 59 -6.20 11.80 -3.75
C THR A 59 -6.25 11.01 -2.44
N LEU A 60 -5.99 11.66 -1.30
CA LEU A 60 -6.14 10.99 0.00
C LEU A 60 -7.56 10.47 0.24
N PRO A 61 -8.65 11.21 -0.08
CA PRO A 61 -10.00 10.65 0.00
C PRO A 61 -10.19 9.42 -0.90
N GLY A 62 -9.67 9.43 -2.13
CA GLY A 62 -9.76 8.27 -3.03
C GLY A 62 -9.01 7.03 -2.50
N LEU A 63 -7.89 7.24 -1.81
CA LEU A 63 -7.14 6.19 -1.15
C LEU A 63 -7.89 5.60 0.04
N ILE A 64 -8.53 6.44 0.86
CA ILE A 64 -9.36 5.99 1.98
C ILE A 64 -10.55 5.20 1.46
N GLU A 65 -11.23 5.68 0.41
CA GLU A 65 -12.37 4.97 -0.19
C GLU A 65 -11.96 3.59 -0.70
N ALA A 66 -10.81 3.47 -1.38
CA ALA A 66 -10.31 2.17 -1.85
C ALA A 66 -10.09 1.18 -0.70
N ILE A 67 -9.61 1.64 0.46
CA ILE A 67 -9.46 0.79 1.66
C ILE A 67 -10.83 0.39 2.21
N LEU A 68 -11.78 1.32 2.27
CA LEU A 68 -13.14 1.03 2.76
C LEU A 68 -13.87 0.03 1.86
N GLU A 69 -13.75 0.16 0.54
CA GLU A 69 -14.28 -0.81 -0.43
C GLU A 69 -13.67 -2.22 -0.19
N ALA A 70 -12.36 -2.29 0.04
CA ALA A 70 -11.64 -3.55 0.29
C ALA A 70 -12.10 -4.29 1.55
N ILE A 71 -12.49 -3.57 2.59
CA ILE A 71 -12.90 -4.16 3.88
C ILE A 71 -14.36 -4.64 3.83
N ARG A 72 -15.18 -4.07 2.93
CA ARG A 72 -16.60 -4.43 2.76
C ARG A 72 -16.82 -5.69 1.92
N THR A 73 -15.77 -6.19 1.26
CA THR A 73 -15.81 -7.40 0.42
C THR A 73 -15.35 -8.61 1.21
#